data_AF-A0A8B8Z8K8-F1
#
_entry.id   AF-A0A8B8Z8K8-F1
#
_cell.length_a   1.000
_cell.length_b   1.000
_cell.length_c   1.000
_cell.angle_alpha   90.00
_cell.angle_beta   90.00
_cell.angle_gamma   90.00
#
_symmetry.space_group_name_H-M   'P 1'
#
loop_
_entity.id
_entity.type
_entity.pdbx_description
1 polymer ?
#
loop_
_entity_poly.entity_id
_entity_poly.type
_entity_poly.pdbx_seq_one_letter_code
_entity_poly.pdbx_strand_id
1 'polypeptide(L)'
;MAAKQETVVSNTSGKPPASKDFVINLDVGDPTMYESFWKGMGDQGAITIPSSQTISYFSDVTNFCWFLEPEFAREIRRLHKLVGNAVTEDRHLIIGTGSSQLLQAAVYALSPSDTPDQMNVVSVVPYYSSYAPLMDYLQSGLFRWAGDACTFKGDAYIELVCSPSNPDGFLRQAFLKSEGGKTIHDLAYYWPQYTPITSPADHDISIFTISKSIGHAGSRLGWALVKDAAVARKMTKFIELSTIGVSKVSQIRATKILKVVSDSYEHPIPGNPDKLFDFGRRLLVNRWKKLREAVKASGIFSLPEFPSETCKFTGEKAETLPAFAWLKCEKEGIEDCASFLRTHKILTRGGSYFGASPNYTRVSMIDRDETFDLFTERLSSLH
;
A
#
# COMPACT_ATOMS: atom_id res chain seq x y z
N MET A 1 -24.50 7.06 -13.82
CA MET A 1 -23.58 8.22 -13.81
C MET A 1 -22.64 8.06 -12.64
N ALA A 2 -21.41 7.59 -12.86
CA ALA A 2 -20.40 7.63 -11.81
C ALA A 2 -20.10 9.11 -11.54
N ALA A 3 -20.37 9.58 -10.32
CA ALA A 3 -19.92 10.89 -9.89
C ALA A 3 -18.41 10.96 -10.17
N LYS A 4 -17.96 12.00 -10.87
CA LYS A 4 -16.52 12.28 -11.05
C LYS A 4 -15.88 12.30 -9.68
N GLN A 5 -15.21 11.21 -9.30
CA GLN A 5 -14.39 11.16 -8.09
C GLN A 5 -13.09 11.90 -8.40
N GLU A 6 -13.17 13.22 -8.57
CA GLU A 6 -11.98 14.06 -8.55
C GLU A 6 -11.34 13.92 -7.18
N THR A 7 -10.07 13.50 -7.17
CA THR A 7 -9.28 13.52 -5.94
C THR A 7 -8.99 14.98 -5.62
N VAL A 8 -9.84 15.60 -4.81
CA VAL A 8 -9.62 16.97 -4.33
C VAL A 8 -8.52 16.94 -3.29
N VAL A 9 -7.33 17.39 -3.67
CA VAL A 9 -6.21 17.56 -2.73
C VAL A 9 -6.50 18.77 -1.85
N SER A 10 -6.72 18.55 -0.55
CA SER A 10 -6.90 19.63 0.41
C SER A 10 -5.66 20.54 0.46
N ASN A 11 -5.85 21.85 0.68
CA ASN A 11 -4.77 22.82 0.90
C ASN A 11 -3.91 22.52 2.14
N THR A 12 -4.40 21.64 3.03
CA THR A 12 -3.68 21.15 4.22
C THR A 12 -2.89 19.86 3.98
N SER A 13 -3.04 19.22 2.81
CA SER A 13 -2.35 17.96 2.52
C SER A 13 -0.83 18.12 2.61
N GLY A 14 -0.18 17.23 3.35
CA GLY A 14 1.27 17.23 3.51
C GLY A 14 1.82 18.33 4.41
N LYS A 15 0.99 19.16 5.07
CA LYS A 15 1.44 20.20 6.01
C LYS A 15 1.17 19.79 7.46
N PRO A 16 2.10 20.05 8.40
CA PRO A 16 1.83 19.87 9.82
C PRO A 16 0.75 20.86 10.30
N PRO A 17 -0.01 20.54 11.37
CA PRO A 17 -1.01 21.43 11.91
C PRO A 17 -0.39 22.72 12.45
N ALA A 18 -0.96 23.87 12.08
CA ALA A 18 -0.50 25.18 12.56
C ALA A 18 -1.24 25.68 13.82
N SER A 19 -2.38 25.09 14.16
CA SER A 19 -3.20 25.46 15.32
C SER A 19 -4.16 24.33 15.71
N LYS A 20 -4.81 24.46 16.88
CA LYS A 20 -5.86 23.51 17.31
C LYS A 20 -7.07 23.46 16.38
N ASP A 21 -7.32 24.54 15.64
CA ASP A 21 -8.43 24.69 14.69
C ASP A 21 -8.12 24.19 13.28
N PHE A 22 -6.93 23.64 13.06
CA PHE A 22 -6.46 23.19 11.76
C PHE A 22 -7.33 22.08 11.18
N VAL A 23 -7.51 22.09 9.85
CA VAL A 23 -8.20 21.02 9.14
C VAL A 23 -7.27 19.83 8.98
N ILE A 24 -7.57 18.78 9.73
CA ILE A 24 -6.81 17.54 9.74
C ILE A 24 -7.17 16.76 8.48
N ASN A 25 -6.19 16.48 7.62
CA ASN A 25 -6.42 15.68 6.43
C ASN A 25 -5.82 14.29 6.58
N LEU A 26 -6.66 13.30 6.89
CA LEU A 26 -6.31 11.88 7.00
C LEU A 26 -7.01 11.04 5.92
N ASP A 27 -7.54 11.69 4.88
CA ASP A 27 -8.14 11.06 3.71
C ASP A 27 -7.10 10.28 2.90
N VAL A 28 -5.89 10.82 2.78
CA VAL A 28 -4.79 10.24 2.01
C VAL A 28 -3.91 9.41 2.92
N GLY A 29 -3.52 8.22 2.48
CA GLY A 29 -2.45 7.47 3.12
C GLY A 29 -1.10 8.00 2.67
N ASP A 30 -0.67 9.17 3.10
CA ASP A 30 0.69 9.64 2.87
C ASP A 30 1.57 9.19 4.07
N PRO A 31 2.64 8.38 3.87
CA PRO A 31 3.40 7.75 4.94
C PRO A 31 4.44 8.69 5.58
N THR A 32 4.05 9.91 5.93
CA THR A 32 4.97 10.94 6.47
C THR A 32 5.46 10.65 7.88
N MET A 33 4.90 9.65 8.58
CA MET A 33 5.41 9.16 9.87
C MET A 33 6.89 8.74 9.83
N TYR A 34 7.41 8.36 8.65
CA TYR A 34 8.80 7.91 8.48
C TYR A 34 9.79 9.06 8.32
N GLU A 35 9.34 10.32 8.21
CA GLU A 35 10.25 11.47 8.05
C GLU A 35 11.24 11.59 9.21
N SER A 36 10.79 11.37 10.45
CA SER A 36 11.65 11.44 11.64
C SER A 36 12.72 10.36 11.63
N PHE A 37 12.38 9.13 11.24
CA PHE A 37 13.34 8.05 11.04
C PHE A 37 14.40 8.42 10.01
N TRP A 38 13.98 8.84 8.80
CA TRP A 38 14.92 9.16 7.73
C TRP A 38 15.78 10.40 8.02
N LYS A 39 15.28 11.37 8.78
CA LYS A 39 16.09 12.48 9.31
C LYS A 39 17.15 11.97 10.30
N GLY A 40 16.78 11.02 11.16
CA GLY A 40 17.70 10.38 12.11
C GLY A 40 18.84 9.61 11.45
N MET A 41 18.59 9.00 10.28
CA MET A 41 19.61 8.29 9.50
C MET A 41 20.70 9.22 8.90
N GLY A 42 20.46 10.53 8.86
CA GLY A 42 21.42 11.51 8.34
C GLY A 42 21.94 11.16 6.94
N ASP A 43 23.26 11.24 6.78
CA ASP A 43 23.93 11.02 5.48
C ASP A 43 23.95 9.55 5.05
N GLN A 44 23.55 8.60 5.91
CA GLN A 44 23.54 7.18 5.52
C GLN A 44 22.61 6.92 4.34
N GLY A 45 21.50 7.67 4.23
CA GLY A 45 20.56 7.60 3.12
C GLY A 45 20.83 8.58 1.97
N ALA A 46 21.89 9.40 2.06
CA ALA A 46 22.21 10.39 1.05
C ALA A 46 22.73 9.72 -0.24
N ILE A 47 22.47 10.37 -1.37
CA ILE A 47 22.93 9.95 -2.69
C ILE A 47 23.47 11.15 -3.48
N THR A 48 24.53 10.91 -4.26
CA THR A 48 25.02 11.83 -5.28
C THR A 48 24.98 11.10 -6.61
N ILE A 49 24.29 11.67 -7.59
CA ILE A 49 24.20 11.12 -8.95
C ILE A 49 24.90 12.11 -9.88
N PRO A 50 26.08 11.77 -10.45
CA PRO A 50 26.73 12.60 -11.46
C PRO A 50 25.82 12.81 -12.67
N SER A 51 25.90 13.99 -13.31
CA SER A 51 25.09 14.32 -14.48
C SER A 51 25.33 13.41 -15.69
N SER A 52 26.49 12.74 -15.74
CA SER A 52 26.82 11.76 -16.78
C SER A 52 26.25 10.36 -16.52
N GLN A 53 25.77 10.08 -15.31
CA GLN A 53 25.23 8.77 -14.94
C GLN A 53 23.79 8.63 -15.44
N THR A 54 23.40 7.43 -15.88
CA THR A 54 22.02 7.08 -16.26
C THR A 54 21.42 7.87 -17.44
N ILE A 55 22.26 8.35 -18.36
CA ILE A 55 21.79 8.97 -19.63
C ILE A 55 21.04 7.96 -20.52
N SER A 56 21.45 6.68 -20.49
CA SER A 56 20.86 5.63 -21.31
C SER A 56 19.46 5.21 -20.83
N TYR A 57 18.59 4.85 -21.78
CA TYR A 57 17.33 4.17 -21.49
C TYR A 57 17.54 2.80 -20.81
N PHE A 58 18.56 2.07 -21.24
CA PHE A 58 18.80 0.69 -20.85
C PHE A 58 19.56 0.58 -19.52
N SER A 59 19.09 -0.29 -18.63
CA SER A 59 19.84 -0.76 -17.44
C SER A 59 20.60 -2.04 -17.73
N ASP A 60 19.89 -3.03 -18.28
CA ASP A 60 20.42 -4.37 -18.55
C ASP A 60 19.67 -5.00 -19.72
N VAL A 61 20.31 -5.04 -20.89
CA VAL A 61 19.73 -5.58 -22.12
C VAL A 61 19.58 -7.10 -22.11
N THR A 62 20.18 -7.79 -21.14
CA THR A 62 20.04 -9.26 -20.99
C THR A 62 18.76 -9.64 -20.24
N ASN A 63 18.19 -8.69 -19.48
CA ASN A 63 16.92 -8.84 -18.81
C ASN A 63 15.79 -8.33 -19.72
N PHE A 64 14.71 -9.10 -19.88
CA PHE A 64 13.58 -8.63 -20.68
C PHE A 64 12.93 -7.37 -20.08
N CYS A 65 12.97 -7.22 -18.75
CA CYS A 65 12.69 -5.96 -18.07
C CYS A 65 13.92 -5.05 -18.13
N TRP A 66 14.30 -4.66 -19.35
CA TRP A 66 15.59 -4.02 -19.67
C TRP A 66 15.83 -2.67 -18.99
N PHE A 67 14.79 -2.07 -18.42
CA PHE A 67 14.85 -0.83 -17.66
C PHE A 67 15.02 -1.01 -16.14
N LEU A 68 15.13 -2.25 -15.65
CA LEU A 68 15.39 -2.59 -14.25
C LEU A 68 16.89 -2.52 -13.93
N GLU A 69 17.26 -1.67 -12.98
CA GLU A 69 18.60 -1.60 -12.43
C GLU A 69 18.97 -2.90 -11.70
N PRO A 70 20.08 -3.59 -12.08
CA PRO A 70 20.48 -4.85 -11.47
C PRO A 70 20.67 -4.75 -9.95
N GLU A 71 21.26 -3.64 -9.48
CA GLU A 71 21.49 -3.43 -8.05
C GLU A 71 20.16 -3.28 -7.28
N PHE A 72 19.18 -2.60 -7.87
CA PHE A 72 17.86 -2.46 -7.28
C PHE A 72 17.17 -3.83 -7.16
N ALA A 73 17.27 -4.66 -8.21
CA ALA A 73 16.76 -6.02 -8.19
C ALA A 73 17.39 -6.88 -7.08
N ARG A 74 18.71 -6.71 -6.84
CA ARG A 74 19.42 -7.41 -5.75
C ARG A 74 18.92 -6.95 -4.38
N GLU A 75 18.81 -5.65 -4.14
CA GLU A 75 18.36 -5.13 -2.83
C GLU A 75 16.89 -5.46 -2.55
N ILE A 76 16.01 -5.52 -3.56
CA ILE A 76 14.63 -6.03 -3.38
C ILE A 76 14.63 -7.48 -2.89
N ARG A 77 15.39 -8.36 -3.54
CA ARG A 77 15.47 -9.78 -3.13
C ARG A 77 16.08 -9.93 -1.75
N ARG A 78 17.14 -9.17 -1.46
CA ARG A 78 17.78 -9.14 -0.14
C ARG A 78 16.79 -8.69 0.95
N LEU A 79 16.00 -7.66 0.69
CA LEU A 79 14.97 -7.18 1.62
C LEU A 79 13.91 -8.26 1.92
N HIS A 80 13.39 -8.92 0.88
CA HIS A 80 12.42 -10.00 1.07
C HIS A 80 13.01 -11.21 1.80
N LYS A 81 14.27 -11.57 1.51
CA LYS A 81 14.97 -12.63 2.23
C LYS A 81 15.16 -12.28 3.72
N LEU A 82 15.53 -11.03 4.01
CA LEU A 82 15.67 -10.53 5.37
C LEU A 82 14.35 -10.59 6.14
N VAL A 83 13.25 -10.12 5.52
CA VAL A 83 11.95 -10.04 6.18
C VAL A 83 11.23 -11.40 6.22
N GLY A 84 11.46 -12.25 5.22
CA GLY A 84 10.79 -13.54 5.07
C GLY A 84 9.32 -13.43 4.65
N ASN A 85 8.89 -12.31 4.06
CA ASN A 85 7.50 -12.04 3.69
C ASN A 85 7.11 -12.46 2.27
N ALA A 86 8.06 -12.83 1.40
CA ALA A 86 7.75 -13.28 0.04
C ALA A 86 8.80 -14.26 -0.49
N VAL A 87 8.38 -15.21 -1.32
CA VAL A 87 9.28 -16.05 -2.13
C VAL A 87 9.76 -15.24 -3.32
N THR A 88 11.08 -15.18 -3.53
CA THR A 88 11.68 -14.41 -4.65
C THR A 88 12.48 -15.26 -5.64
N GLU A 89 12.83 -16.47 -5.22
CA GLU A 89 13.46 -17.51 -6.01
C GLU A 89 12.52 -17.94 -7.13
N ASP A 90 13.07 -18.10 -8.34
CA ASP A 90 12.31 -18.46 -9.54
C ASP A 90 11.10 -17.54 -9.80
N ARG A 91 11.20 -16.25 -9.44
CA ARG A 91 10.22 -15.21 -9.77
C ARG A 91 10.83 -14.16 -10.69
N HIS A 92 10.05 -13.75 -11.68
CA HIS A 92 10.37 -12.61 -12.51
C HIS A 92 10.05 -11.32 -11.76
N LEU A 93 11.02 -10.42 -11.68
CA LEU A 93 10.88 -9.13 -11.01
C LEU A 93 10.58 -8.04 -12.03
N ILE A 94 9.40 -7.43 -11.93
CA ILE A 94 8.97 -6.32 -12.79
C ILE A 94 8.83 -5.06 -11.95
N ILE A 95 9.39 -3.94 -12.38
CA ILE A 95 9.26 -2.65 -11.67
C ILE A 95 8.28 -1.73 -12.39
N GLY A 96 7.62 -0.87 -11.62
CA GLY A 96 6.72 0.15 -12.14
C GLY A 96 6.76 1.43 -11.32
N THR A 97 6.15 2.46 -11.87
CA THR A 97 5.99 3.80 -11.29
C THR A 97 4.95 3.76 -10.16
N GLY A 98 5.31 3.07 -9.07
CA GLY A 98 4.42 2.66 -7.98
C GLY A 98 3.64 1.37 -8.30
N SER A 99 3.03 0.78 -7.27
CA SER A 99 2.15 -0.39 -7.42
C SER A 99 0.93 -0.12 -8.31
N SER A 100 0.49 1.14 -8.42
CA SER A 100 -0.62 1.54 -9.29
C SER A 100 -0.38 1.21 -10.78
N GLN A 101 0.82 1.47 -11.31
CA GLN A 101 1.15 1.10 -12.69
C GLN A 101 1.23 -0.42 -12.85
N LEU A 102 1.75 -1.12 -11.83
CA LEU A 102 1.89 -2.58 -11.85
C LEU A 102 0.54 -3.29 -11.81
N LEU A 103 -0.44 -2.78 -11.06
CA LEU A 103 -1.81 -3.29 -11.04
C LEU A 103 -2.44 -3.22 -12.43
N GLN A 104 -2.32 -2.08 -13.12
CA GLN A 104 -2.79 -1.95 -14.50
C GLN A 104 -2.05 -2.90 -15.44
N ALA A 105 -0.72 -2.98 -15.33
CA ALA A 105 0.10 -3.85 -16.16
C ALA A 105 -0.28 -5.34 -15.98
N ALA A 106 -0.53 -5.77 -14.74
CA ALA A 106 -0.93 -7.13 -14.41
C ALA A 106 -2.33 -7.44 -14.95
N VAL A 107 -3.31 -6.55 -14.74
CA VAL A 107 -4.67 -6.73 -15.29
C VAL A 107 -4.63 -6.78 -16.82
N TYR A 108 -3.89 -5.88 -17.47
CA TYR A 108 -3.66 -5.90 -18.92
C TYR A 108 -3.06 -7.23 -19.38
N ALA A 109 -2.00 -7.71 -18.70
CA ALA A 109 -1.30 -8.94 -19.09
C ALA A 109 -2.17 -10.20 -18.94
N LEU A 110 -3.06 -10.22 -17.95
CA LEU A 110 -3.97 -11.33 -17.67
C LEU A 110 -5.27 -11.28 -18.48
N SER A 111 -5.60 -10.13 -19.08
CA SER A 111 -6.80 -9.98 -19.91
C SER A 111 -6.60 -10.61 -21.29
N PRO A 112 -7.56 -11.40 -21.79
CA PRO A 112 -7.54 -11.92 -23.15
C PRO A 112 -7.65 -10.76 -24.15
N SER A 113 -7.03 -10.93 -25.32
CA SER A 113 -7.08 -9.96 -26.43
C SER A 113 -7.83 -10.50 -27.63
N ASP A 114 -8.27 -11.75 -27.56
CA ASP A 114 -8.86 -12.58 -28.61
C ASP A 114 -10.35 -12.86 -28.38
N THR A 115 -10.93 -12.36 -27.30
CA THR A 115 -12.36 -12.46 -27.01
C THR A 115 -13.05 -11.11 -27.10
N PRO A 116 -14.31 -11.06 -27.58
CA PRO A 116 -15.09 -9.82 -27.57
C PRO A 116 -15.52 -9.39 -26.15
N ASP A 117 -15.55 -10.33 -25.20
CA ASP A 117 -15.93 -10.06 -23.82
C ASP A 117 -14.77 -9.46 -23.01
N GLN A 118 -15.07 -8.41 -22.24
CA GLN A 118 -14.14 -7.79 -21.29
C GLN A 118 -13.89 -8.71 -20.10
N MET A 119 -12.64 -8.81 -19.66
CA MET A 119 -12.28 -9.48 -18.43
C MET A 119 -12.87 -8.77 -17.20
N ASN A 120 -13.57 -9.50 -16.35
CA ASN A 120 -14.15 -8.96 -15.13
C ASN A 120 -13.07 -8.82 -14.05
N VAL A 121 -12.88 -7.63 -13.50
CA VAL A 121 -11.98 -7.39 -12.37
C VAL A 121 -12.79 -7.18 -11.11
N VAL A 122 -12.56 -7.98 -10.08
CA VAL A 122 -13.33 -7.99 -8.83
C VAL A 122 -12.43 -7.89 -7.60
N SER A 123 -12.99 -7.48 -6.47
CA SER A 123 -12.32 -7.54 -5.17
C SER A 123 -13.36 -7.65 -4.05
N VAL A 124 -13.00 -8.28 -2.93
CA VAL A 124 -13.91 -8.44 -1.78
C VAL A 124 -14.14 -7.10 -1.09
N VAL A 125 -15.39 -6.76 -0.83
CA VAL A 125 -15.74 -5.58 -0.01
C VAL A 125 -15.40 -5.80 1.47
N PRO A 126 -14.85 -4.78 2.18
CA PRO A 126 -14.40 -3.50 1.64
C PRO A 126 -13.05 -3.63 0.90
N TYR A 127 -12.98 -3.08 -0.32
CA TYR A 127 -11.79 -3.13 -1.18
C TYR A 127 -11.12 -1.77 -1.30
N TYR A 128 -9.84 -1.74 -1.72
CA TYR A 128 -9.12 -0.48 -1.92
C TYR A 128 -9.85 0.42 -2.92
N SER A 129 -10.28 1.59 -2.45
CA SER A 129 -11.11 2.53 -3.20
C SER A 129 -10.52 3.02 -4.53
N SER A 130 -9.23 2.83 -4.78
CA SER A 130 -8.65 3.16 -6.09
C SER A 130 -8.76 2.05 -7.13
N TYR A 131 -9.17 0.82 -6.79
CA TYR A 131 -9.28 -0.25 -7.79
C TYR A 131 -10.29 0.07 -8.88
N ALA A 132 -11.53 0.39 -8.54
CA ALA A 132 -12.56 0.75 -9.52
C ALA A 132 -12.14 1.90 -10.47
N PRO A 133 -11.73 3.08 -9.98
CA PRO A 133 -11.29 4.14 -10.88
C PRO A 133 -10.03 3.76 -11.67
N LEU A 134 -9.11 2.98 -11.11
CA LEU A 134 -7.91 2.53 -11.84
C LEU A 134 -8.27 1.62 -13.04
N MET A 135 -9.32 0.82 -12.93
CA MET A 135 -9.78 -0.07 -14.00
C MET A 135 -10.65 0.66 -15.03
N ASP A 136 -11.52 1.57 -14.58
CA ASP A 136 -12.52 2.18 -15.47
C ASP A 136 -12.04 3.47 -16.15
N TYR A 137 -11.04 4.16 -15.59
CA TYR A 137 -10.64 5.51 -16.05
C TYR A 137 -10.20 5.54 -17.53
N LEU A 138 -9.49 4.52 -17.99
CA LEU A 138 -9.02 4.43 -19.38
C LEU A 138 -10.07 3.89 -20.36
N GLN A 139 -11.25 3.45 -19.87
CA GLN A 139 -12.31 2.85 -20.68
C GLN A 139 -11.78 1.72 -21.60
N SER A 140 -10.95 0.85 -21.04
CA SER A 140 -10.30 -0.25 -21.77
C SER A 140 -11.32 -1.22 -22.38
N GLY A 141 -11.10 -1.65 -23.62
CA GLY A 141 -11.87 -2.73 -24.24
C GLY A 141 -11.49 -4.13 -23.73
N LEU A 142 -10.44 -4.27 -22.92
CA LEU A 142 -9.90 -5.57 -22.49
C LEU A 142 -10.47 -6.04 -21.14
N PHE A 143 -10.83 -5.11 -20.27
CA PHE A 143 -11.25 -5.40 -18.90
C PHE A 143 -12.18 -4.31 -18.38
N ARG A 144 -12.94 -4.64 -17.33
CA ARG A 144 -13.84 -3.72 -16.65
C ARG A 144 -13.89 -4.00 -15.15
N TRP A 145 -14.20 -2.98 -14.35
CA TRP A 145 -14.55 -3.20 -12.95
C TRP A 145 -15.90 -3.92 -12.84
N ALA A 146 -15.92 -5.05 -12.14
CA ALA A 146 -17.09 -5.90 -11.95
C ALA A 146 -17.59 -5.95 -10.49
N GLY A 147 -16.96 -5.18 -9.59
CA GLY A 147 -17.46 -4.98 -8.23
C GLY A 147 -17.03 -6.07 -7.24
N ASP A 148 -17.95 -6.41 -6.34
CA ASP A 148 -17.69 -7.26 -5.17
C ASP A 148 -17.54 -8.73 -5.56
N ALA A 149 -16.39 -9.32 -5.22
CA ALA A 149 -16.12 -10.73 -5.45
C ALA A 149 -17.10 -11.65 -4.70
N CYS A 150 -17.68 -11.21 -3.57
CA CYS A 150 -18.63 -12.03 -2.79
C CYS A 150 -19.97 -12.27 -3.50
N THR A 151 -20.36 -11.37 -4.41
CA THR A 151 -21.63 -11.45 -5.15
C THR A 151 -21.46 -11.72 -6.64
N PHE A 152 -20.21 -11.77 -7.10
CA PHE A 152 -19.87 -12.03 -8.49
C PHE A 152 -20.30 -13.44 -8.93
N LYS A 153 -20.81 -13.53 -10.16
CA LYS A 153 -21.20 -14.79 -10.80
C LYS A 153 -20.49 -14.91 -12.14
N GLY A 154 -19.69 -15.95 -12.32
CA GLY A 154 -18.98 -16.26 -13.56
C GLY A 154 -17.62 -16.90 -13.29
N ASP A 155 -17.05 -17.51 -14.32
CA ASP A 155 -15.81 -18.30 -14.20
C ASP A 155 -14.58 -17.56 -14.76
N ALA A 156 -14.78 -16.47 -15.50
CA ALA A 156 -13.71 -15.65 -16.06
C ALA A 156 -13.61 -14.31 -15.31
N TYR A 157 -12.62 -14.23 -14.43
CA TYR A 157 -12.35 -13.03 -13.63
C TYR A 157 -10.87 -12.89 -13.27
N ILE A 158 -10.49 -11.68 -12.88
CA ILE A 158 -9.27 -11.36 -12.16
C ILE A 158 -9.69 -10.84 -10.78
N GLU A 159 -9.33 -11.56 -9.72
CA GLU A 159 -9.56 -11.12 -8.34
C GLU A 159 -8.34 -10.35 -7.82
N LEU A 160 -8.56 -9.10 -7.41
CA LEU A 160 -7.57 -8.28 -6.71
C LEU A 160 -7.66 -8.57 -5.21
N VAL A 161 -6.62 -9.19 -4.66
CA VAL A 161 -6.55 -9.58 -3.25
C VAL A 161 -5.59 -8.65 -2.51
N CYS A 162 -6.11 -7.71 -1.72
CA CYS A 162 -5.30 -6.81 -0.90
C CYS A 162 -5.08 -7.42 0.49
N SER A 163 -3.83 -7.70 0.87
CA SER A 163 -3.52 -8.38 2.13
C SER A 163 -2.21 -7.86 2.75
N PRO A 164 -2.23 -7.26 3.95
CA PRO A 164 -3.37 -6.73 4.68
C PRO A 164 -4.24 -5.79 3.83
N SER A 165 -5.54 -5.87 4.04
CA SER A 165 -6.55 -5.16 3.26
C SER A 165 -6.56 -3.65 3.54
N ASN A 166 -6.89 -2.87 2.51
CA ASN A 166 -7.23 -1.46 2.62
C ASN A 166 -8.74 -1.34 2.31
N PRO A 167 -9.59 -1.00 3.28
CA PRO A 167 -9.25 -0.15 4.43
C PRO A 167 -9.13 -0.85 5.78
N ASP A 168 -9.60 -2.10 5.92
CA ASP A 168 -9.89 -2.72 7.22
C ASP A 168 -8.72 -3.50 7.84
N GLY A 169 -7.62 -3.69 7.12
CA GLY A 169 -6.38 -4.23 7.65
C GLY A 169 -6.37 -5.74 7.87
N PHE A 170 -7.44 -6.45 7.57
CA PHE A 170 -7.46 -7.91 7.69
C PHE A 170 -6.58 -8.56 6.63
N LEU A 171 -5.92 -9.66 7.00
CA LEU A 171 -5.28 -10.53 6.02
C LEU A 171 -6.36 -11.20 5.16
N ARG A 172 -6.17 -11.17 3.84
CA ARG A 172 -7.09 -11.73 2.86
C ARG A 172 -6.41 -12.84 2.06
N GLN A 173 -7.24 -13.78 1.61
CA GLN A 173 -6.93 -14.74 0.55
C GLN A 173 -7.95 -14.54 -0.56
N ALA A 174 -7.69 -15.12 -1.73
CA ALA A 174 -8.66 -15.15 -2.81
C ALA A 174 -9.98 -15.81 -2.33
N PHE A 175 -11.09 -15.13 -2.58
CA PHE A 175 -12.42 -15.57 -2.22
C PHE A 175 -13.00 -16.53 -3.26
N LEU A 176 -12.83 -16.21 -4.55
CA LEU A 176 -13.36 -17.00 -5.65
C LEU A 176 -12.41 -18.17 -5.98
N LYS A 177 -12.98 -19.34 -6.25
CA LYS A 177 -12.23 -20.60 -6.44
C LYS A 177 -12.53 -21.31 -7.76
N SER A 178 -12.74 -20.55 -8.84
CA SER A 178 -12.93 -21.14 -10.17
C SER A 178 -11.60 -21.48 -10.83
N GLU A 179 -11.56 -22.52 -11.67
CA GLU A 179 -10.36 -22.90 -12.44
C GLU A 179 -9.98 -21.85 -13.51
N GLY A 180 -10.96 -21.10 -14.03
CA GLY A 180 -10.73 -20.02 -15.01
C GLY A 180 -10.32 -18.68 -14.39
N GLY A 181 -10.41 -18.57 -13.06
CA GLY A 181 -10.12 -17.36 -12.31
C GLY A 181 -8.63 -17.10 -12.16
N LYS A 182 -8.25 -15.82 -12.20
CA LYS A 182 -6.88 -15.37 -11.98
C LYS A 182 -6.82 -14.48 -10.75
N THR A 183 -5.66 -14.40 -10.11
CA THR A 183 -5.49 -13.57 -8.89
C THR A 183 -4.29 -12.64 -9.01
N ILE A 184 -4.44 -11.43 -8.46
CA ILE A 184 -3.34 -10.49 -8.25
C ILE A 184 -3.32 -10.14 -6.77
N HIS A 185 -2.22 -10.44 -6.09
CA HIS A 185 -2.08 -10.14 -4.67
C HIS A 185 -1.37 -8.80 -4.49
N ASP A 186 -2.10 -7.80 -4.00
CA ASP A 186 -1.58 -6.49 -3.60
C ASP A 186 -1.12 -6.55 -2.13
N LEU A 187 0.18 -6.65 -1.96
CA LEU A 187 0.86 -6.86 -0.68
C LEU A 187 1.58 -5.59 -0.21
N ALA A 188 1.04 -4.42 -0.56
CA ALA A 188 1.60 -3.12 -0.16
C ALA A 188 1.86 -3.01 1.36
N TYR A 189 1.01 -3.64 2.18
CA TYR A 189 1.07 -3.57 3.64
C TYR A 189 1.63 -4.84 4.31
N TYR A 190 2.11 -5.84 3.56
CA TYR A 190 2.59 -7.11 4.14
C TYR A 190 4.03 -6.97 4.66
N TRP A 191 4.20 -6.12 5.68
CA TRP A 191 5.47 -5.76 6.31
C TRP A 191 5.36 -5.78 7.85
N PRO A 192 6.45 -6.07 8.58
CA PRO A 192 6.41 -6.35 10.02
C PRO A 192 5.84 -5.21 10.87
N GLN A 193 5.95 -3.96 10.43
CA GLN A 193 5.38 -2.83 11.15
C GLN A 193 3.84 -2.87 11.19
N TYR A 194 3.18 -3.41 10.14
CA TYR A 194 1.73 -3.41 10.02
C TYR A 194 1.10 -4.73 10.46
N THR A 195 1.78 -5.85 10.21
CA THR A 195 1.23 -7.19 10.47
C THR A 195 2.33 -8.17 10.82
N PRO A 196 2.05 -9.17 11.68
CA PRO A 196 2.93 -10.33 11.84
C PRO A 196 3.19 -11.00 10.50
N ILE A 197 4.45 -11.36 10.23
CA ILE A 197 4.83 -12.17 9.07
C ILE A 197 4.71 -13.63 9.46
N THR A 198 3.67 -14.31 8.98
CA THR A 198 3.32 -15.68 9.38
C THR A 198 3.82 -16.71 8.37
N SER A 199 3.90 -16.33 7.10
CA SER A 199 4.50 -17.11 6.02
C SER A 199 5.01 -16.21 4.89
N PRO A 200 5.99 -16.67 4.09
CA PRO A 200 6.33 -15.98 2.86
C PRO A 200 5.16 -16.10 1.87
N ALA A 201 4.75 -14.97 1.28
CA ALA A 201 3.76 -14.95 0.23
C ALA A 201 4.30 -15.63 -1.04
N ASP A 202 3.52 -16.56 -1.60
CA ASP A 202 3.90 -17.33 -2.79
C ASP A 202 2.75 -17.44 -3.82
N HIS A 203 2.33 -16.29 -4.33
CA HIS A 203 1.24 -16.17 -5.31
C HIS A 203 1.77 -16.05 -6.74
N ASP A 204 0.87 -16.18 -7.73
CA ASP A 204 1.24 -16.05 -9.15
C ASP A 204 1.73 -14.65 -9.50
N ILE A 205 1.09 -13.64 -8.92
CA ILE A 205 1.49 -12.23 -8.99
C ILE A 205 1.37 -11.61 -7.61
N SER A 206 2.50 -11.17 -7.05
CA SER A 206 2.58 -10.44 -5.79
C SER A 206 3.14 -9.05 -6.03
N ILE A 207 2.39 -8.00 -5.69
CA ILE A 207 2.76 -6.59 -5.92
C ILE A 207 3.10 -5.90 -4.59
N PHE A 208 4.20 -5.17 -4.59
CA PHE A 208 4.70 -4.40 -3.45
C PHE A 208 5.01 -2.96 -3.86
N THR A 209 5.20 -2.08 -2.86
CA THR A 209 5.51 -0.66 -3.08
C THR A 209 6.46 -0.13 -2.03
N ILE A 210 7.43 0.68 -2.48
CA ILE A 210 8.35 1.40 -1.58
C ILE A 210 7.61 2.38 -0.67
N SER A 211 6.43 2.83 -1.12
CA SER A 211 5.63 3.84 -0.45
C SER A 211 5.21 3.34 0.94
N LYS A 212 4.79 2.09 1.04
CA LYS A 212 4.22 1.52 2.26
C LYS A 212 5.21 0.68 3.03
N SER A 213 6.19 0.08 2.36
CA SER A 213 7.26 -0.64 3.04
C SER A 213 8.14 0.29 3.88
N ILE A 214 8.56 1.43 3.32
CA ILE A 214 9.61 2.27 3.93
C ILE A 214 9.35 3.78 3.88
N GLY A 215 8.15 4.21 3.43
CA GLY A 215 7.73 5.61 3.53
C GLY A 215 8.12 6.53 2.36
N HIS A 216 8.75 6.02 1.29
CA HIS A 216 9.18 6.87 0.16
C HIS A 216 8.13 6.96 -0.95
N ALA A 217 6.93 7.42 -0.62
CA ALA A 217 5.82 7.51 -1.57
C ALA A 217 6.15 8.37 -2.81
N GLY A 218 6.90 9.47 -2.63
CA GLY A 218 7.33 10.36 -3.71
C GLY A 218 8.33 9.74 -4.70
N SER A 219 9.03 8.66 -4.35
CA SER A 219 9.93 7.97 -5.30
C SER A 219 9.19 7.30 -6.44
N ARG A 220 7.88 7.07 -6.27
CA ARG A 220 6.99 6.39 -7.23
C ARG A 220 7.58 5.04 -7.70
N LEU A 221 7.87 4.15 -6.75
CA LEU A 221 8.39 2.82 -7.07
C LEU A 221 7.56 1.70 -6.45
N GLY A 222 7.29 0.69 -7.26
CA GLY A 222 6.79 -0.60 -6.83
C GLY A 222 7.42 -1.71 -7.64
N TRP A 223 7.22 -2.94 -7.19
CA TRP A 223 7.69 -4.13 -7.90
C TRP A 223 6.65 -5.25 -7.81
N ALA A 224 6.65 -6.11 -8.83
CA ALA A 224 5.86 -7.32 -8.89
C ALA A 224 6.79 -8.53 -8.96
N LEU A 225 6.48 -9.57 -8.18
CA LEU A 225 7.05 -10.90 -8.29
C LEU A 225 6.05 -11.75 -9.08
N VAL A 226 6.47 -12.24 -10.25
CA VAL A 226 5.59 -12.93 -11.21
C VAL A 226 6.14 -14.33 -11.49
N LYS A 227 5.29 -15.36 -11.34
CA LYS A 227 5.66 -16.75 -11.66
C LYS A 227 5.74 -17.00 -13.17
N ASP A 228 4.70 -16.61 -13.91
CA ASP A 228 4.59 -16.87 -15.35
C ASP A 228 5.43 -15.89 -16.18
N ALA A 229 6.36 -16.42 -16.98
CA ALA A 229 7.25 -15.64 -17.82
C ALA A 229 6.55 -14.88 -18.96
N ALA A 230 5.48 -15.41 -19.53
CA ALA A 230 4.70 -14.77 -20.58
C ALA A 230 3.89 -13.60 -20.01
N VAL A 231 3.29 -13.77 -18.83
CA VAL A 231 2.62 -12.69 -18.09
C VAL A 231 3.64 -11.59 -17.74
N ALA A 232 4.79 -11.96 -17.20
CA ALA A 232 5.86 -11.02 -16.86
C ALA A 232 6.31 -10.19 -18.08
N ARG A 233 6.50 -10.85 -19.24
CA ARG A 233 6.83 -10.17 -20.51
C ARG A 233 5.73 -9.21 -20.97
N LYS A 234 4.45 -9.59 -20.87
CA LYS A 234 3.33 -8.71 -21.20
C LYS A 234 3.26 -7.49 -20.26
N MET A 235 3.48 -7.69 -18.96
CA MET A 235 3.57 -6.59 -17.99
C MET A 235 4.71 -5.63 -18.33
N THR A 236 5.90 -6.16 -18.62
CA THR A 236 7.04 -5.34 -19.07
C THR A 236 6.71 -4.55 -20.33
N LYS A 237 6.07 -5.18 -21.32
CA LYS A 237 5.71 -4.50 -22.57
C LYS A 237 4.70 -3.37 -22.33
N PHE A 238 3.74 -3.54 -21.42
CA PHE A 238 2.83 -2.47 -21.01
C PHE A 238 3.60 -1.27 -20.43
N ILE A 239 4.58 -1.51 -19.56
CA ILE A 239 5.39 -0.45 -18.93
C ILE A 239 6.32 0.23 -19.93
N GLU A 240 6.92 -0.53 -20.83
CA GLU A 240 7.68 -0.01 -21.97
C GLU A 240 6.85 0.94 -22.82
N LEU A 241 5.63 0.54 -23.21
CA LEU A 241 4.79 1.35 -24.09
C LEU A 241 4.15 2.54 -23.36
N SER A 242 3.86 2.42 -22.07
CA SER A 242 3.22 3.50 -21.31
C SER A 242 4.20 4.57 -20.86
N THR A 243 5.44 4.22 -20.48
CA THR A 243 6.39 5.17 -19.89
C THR A 243 7.84 4.98 -20.30
N ILE A 244 8.16 4.06 -21.21
CA ILE A 244 9.54 3.72 -21.62
C ILE A 244 10.37 3.31 -20.38
N GLY A 245 9.77 2.49 -19.52
CA GLY A 245 10.38 2.03 -18.28
C GLY A 245 10.10 2.94 -17.09
N VAL A 246 11.04 2.97 -16.14
CA VAL A 246 10.89 3.63 -14.84
C VAL A 246 12.15 4.46 -14.53
N SER A 247 11.96 5.62 -13.91
CA SER A 247 13.03 6.58 -13.57
C SER A 247 14.24 5.90 -12.94
N LYS A 248 15.40 6.02 -13.60
CA LYS A 248 16.70 5.51 -13.12
C LYS A 248 17.13 6.16 -11.81
N VAL A 249 16.89 7.46 -11.68
CA VAL A 249 17.17 8.23 -10.45
C VAL A 249 16.36 7.68 -9.28
N SER A 250 15.07 7.37 -9.50
CA SER A 250 14.24 6.75 -8.46
C SER A 250 14.80 5.39 -8.05
N GLN A 251 15.21 4.57 -9.02
CA GLN A 251 15.77 3.24 -8.76
C GLN A 251 17.08 3.33 -7.95
N ILE A 252 18.03 4.18 -8.35
CA ILE A 252 19.30 4.38 -7.62
C ILE A 252 19.04 4.85 -6.18
N ARG A 253 18.14 5.84 -6.01
CA ARG A 253 17.75 6.32 -4.68
C ARG A 253 17.18 5.19 -3.84
N ALA A 254 16.26 4.39 -4.41
CA ALA A 254 15.66 3.27 -3.72
C ALA A 254 16.69 2.18 -3.37
N THR A 255 17.61 1.83 -4.27
CA THR A 255 18.70 0.89 -4.00
C THR A 255 19.48 1.30 -2.75
N LYS A 256 19.90 2.56 -2.67
CA LYS A 256 20.65 3.08 -1.52
C LYS A 256 19.85 2.97 -0.22
N ILE A 257 18.58 3.37 -0.26
CA ILE A 257 17.71 3.38 0.91
C ILE A 257 17.40 1.94 1.37
N LEU A 258 17.10 1.02 0.45
CA LEU A 258 16.88 -0.39 0.77
C LEU A 258 18.12 -1.03 1.38
N LYS A 259 19.29 -0.70 0.84
CA LYS A 259 20.56 -1.14 1.40
C LYS A 259 20.74 -0.68 2.85
N VAL A 260 20.45 0.58 3.16
CA VAL A 260 20.49 1.11 4.53
C VAL A 260 19.55 0.34 5.46
N VAL A 261 18.33 0.03 5.00
CA VAL A 261 17.39 -0.79 5.78
C VAL A 261 17.99 -2.16 6.04
N SER A 262 18.41 -2.91 5.02
CA SER A 262 18.94 -4.25 5.19
C SER A 262 20.22 -4.30 6.03
N ASP A 263 21.15 -3.36 5.81
CA ASP A 263 22.41 -3.23 6.56
C ASP A 263 22.13 -3.03 8.06
N SER A 264 21.07 -2.27 8.44
CA SER A 264 20.72 -2.04 9.85
C SER A 264 20.29 -3.30 10.62
N TYR A 265 19.83 -4.35 9.91
CA TYR A 265 19.48 -5.63 10.52
C TYR A 265 20.61 -6.66 10.46
N GLU A 266 21.32 -6.72 9.34
CA GLU A 266 22.39 -7.71 9.12
C GLU A 266 23.69 -7.31 9.83
N HIS A 267 23.93 -6.00 10.01
CA HIS A 267 25.12 -5.42 10.61
C HIS A 267 24.76 -4.39 11.68
N PRO A 268 24.10 -4.80 12.77
CA PRO A 268 23.63 -3.87 13.80
C PRO A 268 24.82 -3.18 14.49
N ILE A 269 24.77 -1.85 14.56
CA ILE A 269 25.76 -1.05 15.29
C ILE A 269 25.40 -1.06 16.79
N PRO A 270 26.33 -1.45 17.69
CA PRO A 270 26.07 -1.42 19.13
C PRO A 270 25.63 -0.03 19.60
N GLY A 271 24.49 0.04 20.29
CA GLY A 271 23.95 1.30 20.81
C GLY A 271 23.08 2.10 19.83
N ASN A 272 22.97 1.68 18.56
CA ASN A 272 22.02 2.27 17.60
C ASN A 272 20.81 1.33 17.40
N PRO A 273 19.62 1.65 17.95
CA PRO A 273 18.42 0.84 17.84
C PRO A 273 17.62 1.09 16.54
N ASP A 274 18.14 1.87 15.59
CA ASP A 274 17.38 2.40 14.45
C ASP A 274 17.20 1.40 13.32
N LYS A 275 16.35 0.43 13.60
CA LYS A 275 15.82 -0.55 12.66
C LYS A 275 14.45 -0.08 12.18
N LEU A 276 14.29 0.14 10.87
CA LEU A 276 13.11 0.77 10.29
C LEU A 276 11.78 0.09 10.68
N PHE A 277 11.68 -1.23 10.49
CA PHE A 277 10.47 -1.97 10.84
C PHE A 277 10.19 -1.96 12.35
N ASP A 278 11.21 -2.05 13.20
CA ASP A 278 11.03 -1.91 14.65
C ASP A 278 10.56 -0.49 15.04
N PHE A 279 11.11 0.55 14.41
CA PHE A 279 10.66 1.93 14.56
C PHE A 279 9.20 2.08 14.18
N GLY A 280 8.83 1.62 12.97
CA GLY A 280 7.46 1.68 12.48
C GLY A 280 6.49 0.91 13.37
N ARG A 281 6.90 -0.27 13.85
CA ARG A 281 6.11 -1.10 14.76
C ARG A 281 5.86 -0.40 16.10
N ARG A 282 6.92 0.11 16.75
CA ARG A 282 6.79 0.85 18.02
C ARG A 282 5.85 2.05 17.88
N LEU A 283 5.98 2.80 16.79
CA LEU A 283 5.14 3.97 16.54
C LEU A 283 3.68 3.56 16.33
N LEU A 284 3.40 2.52 15.53
CA LEU A 284 2.03 2.04 15.32
C LEU A 284 1.41 1.45 16.59
N VAL A 285 2.17 0.75 17.43
CA VAL A 285 1.69 0.29 18.76
C VAL A 285 1.19 1.48 19.57
N ASN A 286 1.98 2.55 19.66
CA ASN A 286 1.61 3.75 20.40
C ASN A 286 0.38 4.45 19.79
N ARG A 287 0.34 4.59 18.46
CA ARG A 287 -0.79 5.24 17.76
C ARG A 287 -2.08 4.46 17.92
N TRP A 288 -2.07 3.14 17.72
CA TRP A 288 -3.26 2.32 17.90
C TRP A 288 -3.76 2.30 19.35
N LYS A 289 -2.85 2.31 20.34
CA LYS A 289 -3.23 2.47 21.75
C LYS A 289 -3.95 3.80 21.99
N LYS A 290 -3.34 4.93 21.61
CA LYS A 290 -3.94 6.27 21.78
C LYS A 290 -5.28 6.40 21.05
N LEU A 291 -5.39 5.84 19.85
CA LEU A 291 -6.64 5.85 19.09
C LEU A 291 -7.75 5.07 19.81
N ARG A 292 -7.46 3.87 20.31
CA ARG A 292 -8.43 3.05 21.06
C ARG A 292 -8.91 3.79 22.32
N GLU A 293 -8.02 4.49 23.02
CA GLU A 293 -8.36 5.34 24.17
C GLU A 293 -9.28 6.50 23.77
N ALA A 294 -8.98 7.20 22.66
CA ALA A 294 -9.82 8.29 22.15
C ALA A 294 -11.20 7.82 21.69
N VAL A 295 -11.28 6.67 21.00
CA VAL A 295 -12.54 6.05 20.58
C VAL A 295 -13.39 5.68 21.79
N LYS A 296 -12.78 5.07 22.82
CA LYS A 296 -13.45 4.75 24.07
C LYS A 296 -13.97 5.99 24.81
N ALA A 297 -13.18 7.07 24.84
CA ALA A 297 -13.56 8.31 25.50
C ALA A 297 -14.74 9.02 24.80
N SER A 298 -14.77 8.97 23.46
CA SER A 298 -15.86 9.56 22.68
C SER A 298 -17.17 8.79 22.85
N GLY A 299 -17.13 7.46 22.80
CA GLY A 299 -18.32 6.59 22.84
C GLY A 299 -19.15 6.57 21.54
N ILE A 300 -18.78 7.38 20.53
CA ILE A 300 -19.47 7.44 19.23
C ILE A 300 -19.02 6.32 18.29
N PHE A 301 -17.80 5.83 18.44
CA PHE A 301 -17.13 5.05 17.41
C PHE A 301 -16.79 3.62 17.84
N SER A 302 -16.62 2.73 16.87
CA SER A 302 -16.02 1.40 17.06
C SER A 302 -14.87 1.16 16.08
N LEU A 303 -13.99 0.22 16.43
CA LEU A 303 -12.80 -0.19 15.67
C LEU A 303 -12.77 -1.71 15.54
N PRO A 304 -12.16 -2.25 14.46
CA PRO A 304 -11.91 -3.68 14.36
C PRO A 304 -10.92 -4.15 15.43
N GLU A 305 -11.11 -5.40 15.84
CA GLU A 305 -10.16 -6.13 16.68
C GLU A 305 -9.35 -7.10 15.81
N PHE A 306 -8.07 -7.25 16.12
CA PHE A 306 -7.16 -8.11 15.38
C PHE A 306 -6.60 -9.20 16.29
N PRO A 307 -6.59 -10.47 15.84
CA PRO A 307 -5.96 -11.53 16.61
C PRO A 307 -4.44 -11.30 16.70
N SER A 308 -3.84 -11.83 17.77
CA SER A 308 -2.38 -11.89 17.91
C SER A 308 -1.83 -13.17 17.33
N GLU A 309 -0.77 -13.06 16.52
CA GLU A 309 -0.08 -14.19 15.92
C GLU A 309 1.44 -14.09 16.15
N THR A 310 2.15 -15.21 16.03
CA THR A 310 3.61 -15.22 16.12
C THR A 310 4.23 -14.71 14.83
N CYS A 311 4.95 -13.61 14.89
CA CYS A 311 5.68 -13.04 13.76
C CYS A 311 7.01 -13.78 13.57
N LYS A 312 7.23 -14.42 12.42
CA LYS A 312 8.49 -15.10 12.10
C LYS A 312 9.68 -14.15 11.95
N PHE A 313 9.43 -12.89 11.62
CA PHE A 313 10.48 -11.88 11.50
C PHE A 313 11.04 -11.47 12.87
N THR A 314 10.18 -11.21 13.86
CA THR A 314 10.61 -10.76 15.20
C THR A 314 10.76 -11.90 16.21
N GLY A 315 10.09 -13.04 15.97
CA GLY A 315 9.96 -14.14 16.94
C GLY A 315 8.91 -13.89 18.02
N GLU A 316 8.25 -12.74 18.03
CA GLU A 316 7.32 -12.31 19.08
C GLU A 316 5.85 -12.49 18.68
N LYS A 317 4.96 -12.60 19.67
CA LYS A 317 3.52 -12.47 19.44
C LYS A 317 3.16 -11.01 19.22
N ALA A 318 2.41 -10.74 18.15
CA ALA A 318 2.04 -9.41 17.74
C ALA A 318 0.63 -9.42 17.13
N GLU A 319 -0.16 -8.39 17.38
CA GLU A 319 -1.41 -8.13 16.64
C GLU A 319 -1.13 -7.41 15.32
N THR A 320 -2.05 -7.50 14.37
CA THR A 320 -2.07 -6.62 13.21
C THR A 320 -2.37 -5.19 13.65
N LEU A 321 -1.53 -4.24 13.21
CA LEU A 321 -1.66 -2.80 13.44
C LEU A 321 -1.65 -2.09 12.08
N PRO A 322 -2.78 -2.07 11.38
CA PRO A 322 -2.83 -1.60 9.99
C PRO A 322 -2.40 -0.14 9.83
N ALA A 323 -2.01 0.21 8.61
CA ALA A 323 -1.69 1.59 8.22
C ALA A 323 -2.91 2.54 8.24
N PHE A 324 -4.11 1.99 8.37
CA PHE A 324 -5.35 2.73 8.41
C PHE A 324 -6.26 2.22 9.52
N ALA A 325 -7.00 3.13 10.16
CA ALA A 325 -8.10 2.76 11.03
C ALA A 325 -9.40 2.75 10.23
N TRP A 326 -10.13 1.64 10.31
CA TRP A 326 -11.46 1.50 9.75
C TRP A 326 -12.49 1.80 10.83
N LEU A 327 -12.83 3.08 10.93
CA LEU A 327 -13.64 3.63 12.01
C LEU A 327 -15.12 3.56 11.60
N LYS A 328 -15.96 3.06 12.50
CA LYS A 328 -17.42 3.05 12.31
C LYS A 328 -18.07 4.01 13.30
N CYS A 329 -19.01 4.83 12.83
CA CYS A 329 -19.89 5.61 13.69
C CYS A 329 -21.06 4.74 14.14
N GLU A 330 -21.24 4.58 15.46
CA GLU A 330 -22.29 3.77 16.09
C GLU A 330 -23.42 4.62 16.67
N LYS A 331 -23.19 5.91 16.92
CA LYS A 331 -24.19 6.81 17.50
C LYS A 331 -25.37 7.02 16.56
N GLU A 332 -26.58 6.84 17.09
CA GLU A 332 -27.83 7.08 16.37
C GLU A 332 -27.91 8.53 15.84
N GLY A 333 -28.41 8.69 14.62
CA GLY A 333 -28.46 9.97 13.90
C GLY A 333 -27.20 10.32 13.10
N ILE A 334 -26.14 9.51 13.17
CA ILE A 334 -24.95 9.66 12.30
C ILE A 334 -25.00 8.63 11.17
N GLU A 335 -25.55 9.01 10.02
CA GLU A 335 -25.66 8.13 8.85
C GLU A 335 -24.37 8.07 8.02
N ASP A 336 -23.69 9.21 7.86
CA ASP A 336 -22.42 9.33 7.11
C ASP A 336 -21.29 9.77 8.06
N CYS A 337 -20.40 8.83 8.36
CA CYS A 337 -19.33 9.03 9.33
C CYS A 337 -18.25 9.99 8.82
N ALA A 338 -17.96 9.99 7.51
CA ALA A 338 -16.98 10.91 6.93
C ALA A 338 -17.52 12.34 6.87
N SER A 339 -18.81 12.50 6.57
CA SER A 339 -19.48 13.81 6.61
C SER A 339 -19.59 14.34 8.03
N PHE A 340 -19.87 13.50 9.03
CA PHE A 340 -19.82 13.87 10.43
C PHE A 340 -18.42 14.34 10.86
N LEU A 341 -17.37 13.56 10.61
CA LEU A 341 -16.00 13.98 10.96
C LEU A 341 -15.57 15.28 10.25
N ARG A 342 -16.08 15.52 9.03
CA ARG A 342 -15.82 16.76 8.29
C ARG A 342 -16.36 18.01 8.99
N THR A 343 -17.51 17.95 9.67
CA THR A 343 -18.03 19.10 10.45
C THR A 343 -17.11 19.45 11.61
N HIS A 344 -16.33 18.48 12.09
CA HIS A 344 -15.28 18.63 13.10
C HIS A 344 -13.88 18.85 12.48
N LYS A 345 -13.81 19.28 11.22
CA LYS A 345 -12.57 19.58 10.50
C LYS A 345 -11.60 18.38 10.42
N ILE A 346 -12.12 17.16 10.38
CA ILE A 346 -11.35 15.93 10.16
C ILE A 346 -11.77 15.34 8.81
N LEU A 347 -10.89 15.41 7.81
CA LEU A 347 -11.12 14.83 6.50
C LEU A 347 -10.67 13.38 6.50
N THR A 348 -11.56 12.50 6.07
CA THR A 348 -11.38 11.03 6.04
C THR A 348 -11.98 10.48 4.75
N ARG A 349 -11.65 9.24 4.37
CA ARG A 349 -12.22 8.60 3.18
C ARG A 349 -13.46 7.80 3.55
N GLY A 350 -14.64 8.26 3.16
CA GLY A 350 -15.92 7.63 3.50
C GLY A 350 -16.05 6.19 2.99
N GLY A 351 -16.86 5.40 3.68
CA GLY A 351 -16.96 3.96 3.47
C GLY A 351 -17.53 3.55 2.11
N SER A 352 -18.39 4.39 1.54
CA SER A 352 -18.98 4.20 0.21
C SER A 352 -17.93 4.08 -0.91
N TYR A 353 -16.77 4.72 -0.76
CA TYR A 353 -15.66 4.60 -1.71
C TYR A 353 -15.03 3.19 -1.75
N PHE A 354 -15.21 2.40 -0.69
CA PHE A 354 -14.66 1.05 -0.54
C PHE A 354 -15.72 -0.04 -0.80
N GLY A 355 -16.90 0.34 -1.28
CA GLY A 355 -18.05 -0.56 -1.42
C GLY A 355 -18.77 -0.86 -0.09
N ALA A 356 -18.42 -0.15 1.00
CA ALA A 356 -19.02 -0.35 2.32
C ALA A 356 -20.08 0.71 2.66
N SER A 357 -20.76 0.52 3.79
CA SER A 357 -21.78 1.43 4.29
C SER A 357 -21.21 2.82 4.64
N PRO A 358 -21.98 3.93 4.44
CA PRO A 358 -21.54 5.30 4.74
C PRO A 358 -21.21 5.57 6.21
N ASN A 359 -21.70 4.73 7.13
CA ASN A 359 -21.35 4.82 8.55
C ASN A 359 -19.92 4.38 8.88
N TYR A 360 -19.16 3.91 7.89
CA TYR A 360 -17.72 3.67 8.01
C TYR A 360 -16.90 4.78 7.37
N THR A 361 -15.66 4.94 7.84
CA THR A 361 -14.66 5.79 7.20
C THR A 361 -13.25 5.28 7.47
N ARG A 362 -12.34 5.50 6.50
CA ARG A 362 -10.92 5.17 6.64
C ARG A 362 -10.14 6.40 7.07
N VAL A 363 -9.33 6.23 8.12
CA VAL A 363 -8.42 7.23 8.66
C VAL A 363 -6.97 6.78 8.49
N SER A 364 -6.10 7.64 7.94
CA SER A 364 -4.65 7.39 7.88
C SER A 364 -4.01 7.35 9.27
N MET A 365 -3.29 6.26 9.56
CA MET A 365 -2.53 6.09 10.82
C MET A 365 -1.03 6.38 10.64
N ILE A 366 -0.64 6.85 9.46
CA ILE A 366 0.74 6.93 8.99
C ILE A 366 1.17 8.35 8.59
N ASP A 367 0.41 9.37 8.99
CA ASP A 367 0.78 10.80 8.85
C ASP A 367 1.83 11.20 9.91
N ARG A 368 2.19 12.48 10.01
CA ARG A 368 3.09 13.01 11.05
C ARG A 368 2.49 12.92 12.44
N ASP A 369 3.36 12.95 13.44
CA ASP A 369 2.98 12.81 14.84
C ASP A 369 2.06 13.96 15.29
N GLU A 370 2.32 15.19 14.85
CA GLU A 370 1.51 16.37 15.20
C GLU A 370 0.08 16.26 14.65
N THR A 371 -0.06 15.77 13.42
CA THR A 371 -1.37 15.51 12.79
C THR A 371 -2.12 14.43 13.55
N PHE A 372 -1.44 13.34 13.91
CA PHE A 372 -2.02 12.21 14.62
C PHE A 372 -2.45 12.59 16.05
N ASP A 373 -1.60 13.31 16.79
CA ASP A 373 -1.90 13.73 18.16
C ASP A 373 -3.11 14.67 18.18
N LEU A 374 -3.16 15.68 17.31
CA LEU A 374 -4.31 16.58 17.18
C LEU A 374 -5.59 15.83 16.79
N PHE A 375 -5.48 14.81 15.93
CA PHE A 375 -6.60 13.96 15.56
C PHE A 375 -7.17 13.21 16.77
N THR A 376 -6.33 12.57 17.57
CA THR A 376 -6.79 11.83 18.76
C THR A 376 -7.34 12.75 19.85
N GLU A 377 -6.74 13.93 20.07
CA GLU A 377 -7.29 14.96 20.96
C GLU A 377 -8.71 15.33 20.52
N ARG A 378 -8.87 15.67 19.24
CA ARG A 378 -10.18 16.09 18.71
C ARG A 378 -11.21 14.95 18.76
N LEU A 379 -10.82 13.75 18.32
CA LEU A 379 -11.71 12.59 18.29
C LEU A 379 -12.25 12.27 19.70
N SER A 380 -11.39 12.34 20.72
CA SER A 380 -11.77 12.07 22.12
C SER A 380 -12.78 13.06 22.72
N SER A 381 -12.89 14.27 22.13
CA SER A 381 -13.81 15.33 22.59
C SER A 381 -15.19 15.31 21.92
N LEU A 382 -15.44 14.36 21.01
CA LEU A 382 -16.72 14.22 20.32
C LEU A 382 -17.68 13.38 21.18
N HIS A 383 -18.91 13.85 21.38
CA HIS A 383 -19.92 13.18 22.21
C HIS A 383 -21.29 13.05 21.55
#